data_AF-A0A351EZY5-F1
#
_entry.id   AF-A0A351EZY5-F1
#
_cell.length_a   1.000
_cell.length_b   1.000
_cell.length_c   1.000
_cell.angle_alpha   90.00
_cell.angle_beta   90.00
_cell.angle_gamma   90.00
#
_symmetry.space_group_name_H-M   'P 1'
#
loop_
_entity.id
_entity.type
_entity.pdbx_description
1 polymer ?
#
loop_
_entity_poly.entity_id
_entity_poly.type
_entity_poly.pdbx_seq_one_letter_code
_entity_poly.pdbx_strand_id
1 'polypeptide(L)' 'MSKSKKQLEIQRNIDLFLDHAMHNEESAHFMHEVENNPEYPKLIDQEMNFRNFIKNNVKRPGVSTDLIQSIINRIKID' A
#
# COMPACT_ATOMS: atom_id res chain seq x y z
N MET A 1 -22.71 -11.78 8.16
CA MET A 1 -22.84 -11.71 6.69
C MET A 1 -21.53 -12.20 6.09
N SER A 2 -21.56 -13.25 5.26
CA SER A 2 -20.34 -13.81 4.65
C SER A 2 -19.98 -12.99 3.41
N LYS A 3 -18.74 -12.49 3.31
CA LYS A 3 -18.27 -11.77 2.12
C LYS A 3 -18.25 -12.73 0.92
N SER A 4 -18.65 -12.24 -0.25
CA SER A 4 -18.54 -13.02 -1.49
C SER A 4 -17.08 -13.25 -1.84
N LYS A 5 -16.74 -14.39 -2.47
CA LYS A 5 -15.37 -14.68 -2.95
C LYS A 5 -14.78 -13.52 -3.76
N LYS A 6 -15.60 -12.89 -4.61
CA LYS A 6 -15.20 -11.75 -5.43
C LYS A 6 -14.80 -10.53 -4.59
N GLN A 7 -15.49 -10.27 -3.47
CA GLN A 7 -15.14 -9.16 -2.58
C GLN A 7 -13.82 -9.41 -1.84
N LEU A 8 -13.56 -10.66 -1.43
CA LEU A 8 -12.29 -11.03 -0.80
C LEU A 8 -11.12 -10.90 -1.76
N GLU A 9 -11.32 -11.27 -3.02
CA GLU A 9 -10.33 -11.15 -4.09
C GLU A 9 -9.99 -9.69 -4.39
N ILE A 10 -10.99 -8.82 -4.48
CA ILE A 10 -10.78 -7.37 -4.67
C ILE A 10 -10.00 -6.77 -3.50
N GLN A 11 -10.37 -7.10 -2.26
CA GLN A 11 -9.66 -6.59 -1.09
C GLN A 11 -8.18 -7.02 -1.10
N ARG A 12 -7.92 -8.28 -1.43
CA ARG A 12 -6.56 -8.78 -1.60
C ARG A 12 -5.79 -8.02 -2.68
N ASN A 13 -6.43 -7.75 -3.82
CA ASN A 13 -5.77 -7.01 -4.92
C ASN A 13 -5.50 -5.56 -4.54
N ILE A 14 -6.41 -4.91 -3.80
CA ILE A 14 -6.17 -3.56 -3.23
C ILE A 14 -4.96 -3.58 -2.31
N ASP A 15 -4.86 -4.57 -1.41
CA ASP A 15 -3.72 -4.69 -0.49
C ASP A 15 -2.41 -4.87 -1.25
N LEU A 16 -2.37 -5.81 -2.20
CA LEU A 16 -1.20 -6.06 -3.04
C LEU A 16 -0.80 -4.83 -3.85
N PHE A 17 -1.79 -4.10 -4.38
CA PHE A 17 -1.56 -2.87 -5.14
C PHE A 17 -0.93 -1.79 -4.26
N LEU A 18 -1.50 -1.52 -3.08
CA LEU A 18 -1.02 -0.49 -2.16
C LEU A 18 0.35 -0.84 -1.55
N ASP A 19 0.63 -2.14 -1.35
CA ASP A 19 1.93 -2.64 -0.87
C ASP A 19 2.99 -2.71 -1.97
N HIS A 20 2.66 -2.32 -3.21
CA HIS A 20 3.53 -2.46 -4.39
C HIS A 20 4.03 -3.90 -4.58
N ALA A 21 3.19 -4.87 -4.20
CA ALA A 21 3.48 -6.30 -4.24
C ALA A 21 2.91 -6.99 -5.49
N MET A 22 2.32 -6.22 -6.41
CA MET A 22 1.87 -6.70 -7.72
C MET A 22 2.97 -6.57 -8.76
N HIS A 23 3.02 -7.50 -9.71
CA HIS A 23 3.84 -7.31 -10.91
C HIS A 23 3.27 -6.20 -11.80
N ASN A 24 4.12 -5.58 -12.63
CA ASN A 24 3.72 -4.43 -13.46
C ASN A 24 2.50 -4.71 -14.35
N GLU A 25 2.42 -5.91 -14.94
CA GLU A 25 1.30 -6.34 -15.79
C GLU A 25 0.00 -6.51 -14.99
N GLU A 26 0.10 -7.13 -13.81
CA GLU A 26 -1.05 -7.33 -12.91
C GLU A 26 -1.58 -6.01 -12.36
N SER A 27 -0.69 -5.07 -12.04
CA SER A 27 -1.05 -3.73 -11.57
C SER A 27 -1.79 -2.94 -12.65
N ALA A 28 -1.33 -3.02 -13.90
CA ALA A 28 -2.01 -2.39 -15.04
C ALA A 28 -3.40 -3.00 -15.28
N HIS A 29 -3.51 -4.34 -15.22
CA HIS A 29 -4.79 -5.03 -15.34
C HIS A 29 -5.75 -4.64 -14.21
N PHE A 30 -5.26 -4.61 -12.97
CA PHE A 30 -6.05 -4.20 -11.82
C PHE A 30 -6.53 -2.75 -11.93
N MET A 31 -5.70 -1.83 -12.42
CA MET A 31 -6.14 -0.46 -12.65
C MET A 31 -7.22 -0.34 -13.71
N HIS A 32 -7.13 -1.12 -14.79
CA HIS A 32 -8.20 -1.21 -15.76
C HIS A 32 -9.50 -1.75 -15.13
N GLU A 33 -9.43 -2.72 -14.22
CA GLU A 33 -10.61 -3.18 -13.47
C GLU A 33 -11.18 -2.11 -12.55
N VAL A 34 -10.34 -1.31 -11.89
CA VAL A 34 -10.76 -0.19 -11.02
C VAL A 34 -11.48 0.88 -11.83
N GLU A 35 -10.98 1.24 -13.02
CA GLU A 35 -11.62 2.21 -13.90
C GLU A 35 -13.01 1.74 -14.37
N ASN A 36 -13.18 0.44 -14.60
CA ASN A 36 -14.43 -0.14 -15.07
C ASN A 36 -15.46 -0.42 -13.95
N ASN A 37 -15.07 -0.30 -12.67
CA ASN A 37 -15.95 -0.59 -11.53
C ASN A 37 -16.09 0.62 -10.60
N PRO A 38 -17.27 1.28 -10.55
CA PRO A 38 -17.46 2.51 -9.78
C PRO A 38 -17.38 2.34 -8.25
N GLU A 39 -17.42 1.11 -7.74
CA GLU A 39 -17.30 0.83 -6.31
C GLU A 39 -15.84 0.70 -5.83
N TYR A 40 -14.90 0.40 -6.73
CA TYR A 40 -13.52 0.09 -6.37
C TYR A 40 -12.73 1.30 -5.84
N PRO A 41 -12.87 2.51 -6.42
CA PRO A 41 -12.21 3.70 -5.89
C PRO A 41 -12.56 3.96 -4.42
N LYS A 42 -13.83 3.77 -4.03
CA LYS A 42 -14.27 3.95 -2.64
C LYS A 42 -13.60 2.97 -1.69
N LEU A 43 -13.39 1.72 -2.11
CA LEU A 43 -12.71 0.70 -1.31
C LEU A 43 -11.21 1.02 -1.14
N ILE A 44 -10.56 1.49 -2.22
CA ILE A 44 -9.17 1.94 -2.18
C ILE A 44 -9.03 3.13 -1.24
N ASP A 45 -9.91 4.13 -1.35
CA ASP A 45 -9.91 5.31 -0.48
C ASP A 45 -10.09 4.93 0.99
N GLN A 46 -10.99 4.01 1.30
CA GLN A 46 -11.19 3.50 2.66
C GLN A 46 -9.91 2.87 3.22
N GLU A 47 -9.26 2.01 2.44
CA GLU A 47 -8.03 1.34 2.85
C GLU A 47 -6.86 2.32 3.02
N MET A 48 -6.69 3.27 2.09
CA MET A 48 -5.70 4.34 2.21
C MET A 48 -5.91 5.20 3.46
N ASN A 49 -7.15 5.58 3.74
CA ASN A 49 -7.49 6.36 4.93
C ASN A 49 -7.17 5.59 6.22
N PHE A 50 -7.46 4.29 6.26
CA PHE A 50 -7.15 3.43 7.40
C PHE A 50 -5.63 3.30 7.60
N ARG A 51 -4.86 3.07 6.53
CA ARG A 51 -3.39 3.01 6.56
C ARG A 51 -2.78 4.33 7.03
N ASN A 52 -3.32 5.45 6.58
CA ASN A 52 -2.91 6.78 7.04
C ASN A 52 -3.23 7.00 8.52
N PHE A 53 -4.41 6.57 8.97
CA PHE A 53 -4.78 6.61 10.38
C PHE A 53 -3.78 5.82 11.23
N ILE A 54 -3.45 4.58 10.87
CA ILE A 54 -2.43 3.78 11.57
C ILE A 54 -1.08 4.51 11.55
N LYS A 55 -0.65 4.98 10.39
CA LYS A 55 0.64 5.67 10.23
C LYS A 55 0.79 6.89 11.14
N ASN A 56 -0.29 7.64 11.36
CA ASN A 56 -0.29 8.86 12.15
C ASN A 56 -0.53 8.62 13.65
N ASN A 57 -1.20 7.53 14.02
CA ASN A 57 -1.59 7.26 15.42
C ASN A 57 -0.73 6.18 16.10
N VAL A 58 0.01 5.37 15.34
CA VAL A 58 0.90 4.35 15.90
C VAL A 58 2.32 4.91 16.03
N LYS A 59 2.83 4.92 17.26
CA LYS A 59 4.20 5.35 17.57
C LYS A 59 5.21 4.40 16.92
N ARG A 60 5.97 4.92 15.94
CA ARG A 60 7.08 4.18 15.32
C ARG A 60 8.34 4.31 16.18
N PRO A 61 9.17 3.26 16.29
CA PRO A 61 10.49 3.38 16.87
C PRO A 61 11.31 4.44 16.12
N GLY A 62 11.96 5.33 16.87
CA GLY A 62 12.94 6.24 16.27
C GLY A 62 14.17 5.46 15.83
N VAL A 63 14.78 5.88 14.73
CA VAL A 63 16.09 5.39 14.29
C VAL A 63 17.20 6.19 14.99
N SER A 64 18.35 5.56 15.26
CA SER A 64 19.48 6.28 15.84
C SER A 64 20.09 7.25 14.82
N THR A 65 20.62 8.36 15.32
CA THR A 65 21.35 9.34 14.50
C THR A 65 22.55 8.72 13.81
N ASP A 66 23.22 7.77 14.47
CA ASP A 66 24.39 7.06 13.93
C ASP A 66 24.00 6.19 12.73
N LEU A 67 22.83 5.54 12.78
CA LEU A 67 22.32 4.76 11.66
C LEU A 67 22.00 5.69 10.48
N ILE A 68 21.37 6.83 10.73
CA ILE A 68 21.11 7.83 9.68
C ILE A 68 22.43 8.28 9.03
N GLN A 69 23.43 8.63 9.85
CA GLN A 69 24.71 9.14 9.35
C GLN A 69 25.50 8.07 8.58
N SER A 70 25.48 6.82 9.03
CA SER A 70 26.15 5.72 8.33
C SER A 70 25.55 5.45 6.94
N ILE A 71 24.22 5.51 6.81
CA ILE A 71 23.53 5.40 5.51
C ILE A 71 23.92 6.58 4.60
N ILE A 72 23.86 7.82 5.11
CA ILE A 72 24.23 9.03 4.35
C ILE A 72 25.67 8.93 3.84
N ASN A 73 26.60 8.51 4.70
CA ASN A 73 28.01 8.40 4.34
C ASN A 73 28.22 7.35 3.26
N ARG A 74 27.52 6.20 3.32
CA ARG A 74 27.61 5.16 2.29
C ARG A 74 27.17 5.65 0.92
N ILE A 75 26.06 6.40 0.85
CA ILE A 75 25.53 6.94 -0.41
C ILE A 75 26.43 8.04 -1.01
N LYS A 76 27.11 8.83 -0.17
CA LYS A 76 27.99 9.93 -0.63
C LYS A 76 29.37 9.47 -1.13
N ILE A 77 29.75 8.23 -0.83
CA ILE A 77 31.05 7.66 -1.23
C ILE A 77 30.96 7.02 -2.64
N ASP A 78 29.74 6.77 -3.14
CA ASP A 78 29.45 6.40 -4.53
C ASP A 78 29.18 7.66 -5.39
#